data_AF-A0A955LZ29-F1
#
_entry.id   AF-A0A955LZ29-F1
#
_cell.length_a   1.000
_cell.length_b   1.000
_cell.length_c   1.000
_cell.angle_alpha   90.00
_cell.angle_beta   90.00
_cell.angle_gamma   90.00
#
_symmetry.space_group_name_H-M   'P 1'
#
loop_
_entity.id
_entity.type
_entity.pdbx_description
1 polymer ?
#
loop_
_entity_poly.entity_id
_entity_poly.type
_entity_poly.pdbx_seq_one_letter_code
_entity_poly.pdbx_strand_id
1 'polypeptide(L)'
;MIWRIEIRQKEGLFDSLGESIAKSIYDLGFSSVQNVRAEYVYNVEGHLTKDQAQRVASELLADPVTQDYSCILESEYKPKSQAGVYTVEVAYNIGVMDPVEESTLKGIKDLGIDSVNGVRTARKYCLSGTLSEDDVDVIVSKVLANKLIQHVVQHPVKEQTLPQKNTKDVQVYQVDLLSAGERKLKNISQEGQLFLNLNEMKEIQKYYKKLGRNPTDCELETIAQTWSEHCYHKTFRGNIRYEVKENGKTKTRTIKNLLKSTIVKATNEINKSWCVSVFHDNAGVIKFDRDDHVCFKVETHNHPSALEPFGGANTGIGGVIRDILGTGLGAKPVCSTDVFCFAPPDMAFEEMPPGTLHPKRVMKGVVSGVRDYGNKMGIPTVNGAVLFDRRFVGNPLVYCGNVGIMPKDKVRKKVGKGDLVVAVGGKTGRDGIHGATFSSGELTTE
;
A
#
# COMPACT_ATOMS: atom_id res chain seq x y z
N MET A 1 6.87 28.66 13.34
CA MET A 1 7.44 28.00 14.53
C MET A 1 6.95 26.56 14.53
N ILE A 2 7.68 25.63 15.14
CA ILE A 2 7.24 24.23 15.26
C ILE A 2 7.04 23.93 16.75
N TRP A 3 5.81 23.53 17.08
CA TRP A 3 5.47 23.00 18.39
C TRP A 3 5.52 21.48 18.34
N ARG A 4 6.38 20.88 19.16
CA ARG A 4 6.44 19.45 19.38
C ARG A 4 5.46 19.09 20.50
N ILE A 5 4.47 18.27 20.15
CA ILE A 5 3.50 17.73 21.09
C ILE A 5 3.74 16.23 21.23
N GLU A 6 4.20 15.79 22.40
CA GLU A 6 4.37 14.37 22.71
C GLU A 6 3.20 13.87 23.55
N ILE A 7 2.56 12.78 23.12
CA ILE A 7 1.47 12.10 23.83
C ILE A 7 1.96 10.73 24.28
N ARG A 8 1.78 10.42 25.57
CA ARG A 8 2.23 9.17 26.19
C ARG A 8 1.16 8.62 27.13
N GLN A 9 1.19 7.31 27.34
CA GLN A 9 0.34 6.70 28.36
C GLN A 9 0.74 7.19 29.76
N LYS A 10 -0.25 7.42 30.62
CA LYS A 10 -0.01 7.74 32.03
C LYS A 10 0.71 6.60 32.71
N GLU A 11 1.52 6.95 33.70
CA GLU A 11 2.26 5.97 34.49
C GLU A 11 1.31 4.99 35.20
N GLY A 12 1.66 3.70 35.19
CA GLY A 12 0.85 2.62 35.77
C GLY A 12 -0.28 2.12 34.87
N LEU A 13 -0.54 2.74 33.71
CA LEU A 13 -1.48 2.22 32.72
C LEU A 13 -0.79 1.31 31.69
N PHE A 14 -1.59 0.41 31.11
CA PHE A 14 -1.13 -0.56 30.14
C PHE A 14 -0.87 0.08 28.76
N ASP A 15 0.40 0.10 28.34
CA ASP A 15 0.80 0.55 27.01
C ASP A 15 0.70 -0.60 26.00
N SER A 16 -0.49 -0.75 25.40
CA SER A 16 -0.76 -1.82 24.44
C SER A 16 0.16 -1.79 23.20
N LEU A 17 0.60 -0.61 22.78
CA LEU A 17 1.50 -0.46 21.65
C LEU A 17 2.92 -0.87 22.05
N GLY A 18 3.38 -0.37 23.20
CA GLY A 18 4.66 -0.75 23.80
C GLY A 18 4.79 -2.27 23.95
N GLU A 19 3.78 -2.92 24.52
CA GLU A 19 3.72 -4.38 24.71
C GLU A 19 3.71 -5.17 23.38
N SER A 20 2.97 -4.69 22.38
CA SER A 20 2.97 -5.31 21.05
C SER A 20 4.35 -5.23 20.39
N ILE A 21 5.08 -4.15 20.62
CA ILE A 21 6.43 -3.95 20.10
C ILE A 21 7.42 -4.82 20.88
N ALA A 22 7.36 -4.81 22.21
CA ALA A 22 8.17 -5.68 23.07
C ALA A 22 8.03 -7.14 22.66
N LYS A 23 6.80 -7.61 22.41
CA LYS A 23 6.53 -8.96 21.89
C LYS A 23 7.14 -9.19 20.51
N SER A 24 7.15 -8.19 19.64
CA SER A 24 7.74 -8.31 18.30
C SER A 24 9.27 -8.34 18.33
N ILE A 25 9.87 -7.63 19.28
CA ILE A 25 11.30 -7.66 19.59
C ILE A 25 11.69 -9.03 20.20
N TYR A 26 10.89 -9.53 21.14
CA TYR A 26 11.06 -10.88 21.69
C TYR A 26 10.93 -11.95 20.61
N ASP A 27 9.92 -11.83 19.74
CA ASP A 27 9.73 -12.72 18.61
C ASP A 27 10.95 -12.72 17.68
N LEU A 28 11.71 -11.62 17.59
CA LEU A 28 12.96 -11.48 16.82
C LEU A 28 14.19 -12.12 17.50
N GLY A 29 14.04 -12.63 18.72
CA GLY A 29 15.11 -13.28 19.49
C GLY A 29 15.71 -12.40 20.59
N PHE A 30 15.27 -11.15 20.73
CA PHE A 30 15.78 -10.22 21.75
C PHE A 30 14.96 -10.31 23.03
N SER A 31 15.36 -11.21 23.93
CA SER A 31 14.70 -11.42 25.23
C SER A 31 15.16 -10.48 26.34
N SER A 32 16.22 -9.69 26.10
CA SER A 32 16.79 -8.76 27.08
C SER A 32 16.08 -7.41 27.18
N VAL A 33 15.12 -7.14 26.29
CA VAL A 33 14.26 -5.95 26.36
C VAL A 33 13.18 -6.17 27.41
N GLN A 34 13.23 -5.38 28.48
CA GLN A 34 12.35 -5.53 29.65
C GLN A 34 11.06 -4.74 29.49
N ASN A 35 11.12 -3.56 28.87
CA ASN A 35 9.97 -2.68 28.68
C ASN A 35 10.18 -1.83 27.44
N VAL A 36 9.08 -1.56 26.74
CA VAL A 36 9.00 -0.63 25.61
C VAL A 36 7.86 0.33 25.91
N ARG A 37 8.15 1.63 25.94
CA ARG A 37 7.10 2.66 25.92
C ARG A 37 7.01 3.29 24.54
N ALA A 38 5.79 3.44 24.05
CA ALA A 38 5.51 4.08 22.78
C ALA A 38 4.78 5.41 22.98
N GLU A 39 5.30 6.46 22.35
CA GLU A 39 4.76 7.82 22.39
C GLU A 39 4.37 8.25 20.97
N TYR A 40 3.29 9.03 20.87
CA TYR A 40 2.95 9.75 19.65
C TYR A 40 3.61 11.11 19.68
N VAL A 41 4.17 11.53 18.55
CA VAL A 41 4.78 12.84 18.40
C VAL A 41 4.07 13.56 17.27
N TYR A 42 3.66 14.79 17.52
CA TYR A 42 3.07 15.69 16.54
C TYR A 42 3.94 16.95 16.46
N ASN A 43 4.57 17.15 15.30
CA ASN A 43 5.27 18.39 15.00
C ASN A 43 4.30 19.31 14.26
N VAL A 44 3.80 20.32 14.97
CA VAL A 44 2.77 21.25 14.47
C VAL A 44 3.45 22.55 14.04
N GLU A 45 3.48 22.79 12.74
CA GLU A 45 4.11 23.96 12.15
C GLU A 45 3.09 25.06 11.85
N GLY A 46 3.34 26.25 12.42
CA GLY A 46 2.49 27.42 12.23
C GLY A 46 2.80 28.57 13.18
N HIS A 47 1.83 29.47 13.30
CA HIS A 47 1.84 30.57 14.26
C HIS A 47 0.88 30.25 15.41
N LEU A 48 1.32 29.40 16.35
CA LEU A 48 0.57 29.11 17.58
C LEU A 48 1.22 29.77 18.78
N THR A 49 0.38 30.29 19.67
CA THR A 49 0.74 30.58 21.06
C THR A 49 0.90 29.30 21.86
N LYS A 50 1.55 29.37 23.02
CA LYS A 50 1.68 28.23 23.94
C LYS A 50 0.31 27.70 24.38
N ASP A 51 -0.63 28.59 24.68
CA ASP A 51 -1.99 28.22 25.10
C ASP A 51 -2.74 27.48 23.97
N GLN A 52 -2.60 27.94 22.72
CA GLN A 52 -3.15 27.23 21.57
C GLN A 52 -2.53 25.84 21.40
N ALA A 53 -1.20 25.70 21.55
CA ALA A 53 -0.55 24.39 21.48
C ALA A 53 -1.03 23.44 22.59
N GLN A 54 -1.22 23.96 23.81
CA GLN A 54 -1.77 23.20 24.94
C GLN A 54 -3.22 22.79 24.71
N ARG A 55 -4.05 23.66 24.10
CA ARG A 55 -5.43 23.32 23.71
C ARG A 55 -5.46 22.23 22.64
N VAL A 56 -4.62 22.32 21.61
CA VAL A 56 -4.48 21.25 20.61
C VAL A 56 -4.10 19.92 21.28
N ALA A 57 -3.16 19.94 22.21
CA ALA A 57 -2.77 18.73 22.93
C ALA A 57 -3.90 18.14 23.80
N SER A 58 -4.59 18.97 24.58
CA SER A 58 -5.57 18.52 25.58
C SER A 58 -6.98 18.29 25.05
N GLU A 59 -7.44 19.08 24.07
CA GLU A 59 -8.80 19.02 23.54
C GLU A 59 -8.91 18.12 22.30
N LEU A 60 -7.81 17.87 21.57
CA LEU A 60 -7.83 17.12 20.31
C LEU A 60 -6.95 15.86 20.31
N LEU A 61 -5.71 15.93 20.82
CA LEU A 61 -4.73 14.85 20.60
C LEU A 61 -4.66 13.84 21.74
N ALA A 62 -4.71 14.29 23.00
CA ALA A 62 -4.58 13.45 24.17
C ALA A 62 -5.95 12.96 24.67
N ASP A 63 -6.05 11.68 25.03
CA ASP A 63 -7.12 11.21 25.88
C ASP A 63 -6.85 11.65 27.34
N PRO A 64 -7.68 12.53 27.93
CA PRO A 64 -7.42 13.07 29.27
C PRO A 64 -7.52 12.02 30.38
N VAL A 65 -8.14 10.86 30.13
CA VAL A 65 -8.25 9.77 31.10
C VAL A 65 -6.97 8.96 31.12
N THR A 66 -6.47 8.57 29.95
CA THR A 66 -5.40 7.55 29.82
C THR A 66 -4.03 8.13 29.47
N GLN A 67 -3.96 9.35 28.97
CA GLN A 67 -2.73 9.90 28.41
C GLN A 67 -2.30 11.21 29.06
N ASP A 68 -0.98 11.40 29.12
CA ASP A 68 -0.35 12.67 29.42
C ASP A 68 0.21 13.26 28.12
N TYR A 69 0.35 14.59 28.10
CA TYR A 69 0.99 15.28 26.98
C TYR A 69 2.07 16.25 27.45
N SER A 70 2.97 16.60 26.54
CA SER A 70 3.89 17.73 26.71
C SER A 70 3.92 18.56 25.44
N CYS A 71 4.06 19.88 25.59
CA CYS A 71 4.17 20.83 24.48
C CYS A 71 5.46 21.64 24.64
N ILE A 72 6.38 21.50 23.69
CA ILE A 72 7.69 22.16 23.72
C ILE A 72 7.94 22.78 22.35
N LEU A 73 8.59 23.94 22.29
CA LEU A 73 9.08 24.45 21.01
C LEU A 73 10.19 23.53 20.50
N GLU A 74 10.12 23.11 19.25
CA GLU A 74 11.10 22.16 18.69
C GLU A 74 12.53 22.68 18.81
N SER A 75 12.74 24.00 18.69
CA SER A 75 14.05 24.64 18.90
C SER A 75 14.61 24.52 20.31
N GLU A 76 13.75 24.22 21.30
CA GLU A 76 14.12 24.05 22.71
C GLU A 76 14.20 22.56 23.11
N TYR A 77 13.76 21.65 22.23
CA TYR A 77 13.76 20.23 22.51
C TYR A 77 15.19 19.68 22.60
N LYS A 78 15.43 18.88 23.64
CA LYS A 78 16.69 18.15 23.84
C LYS A 78 16.33 16.70 24.12
N PRO A 79 16.79 15.74 23.28
CA PRO A 79 16.59 14.33 23.54
C PRO A 79 17.11 13.98 24.94
N LYS A 80 16.24 13.43 25.79
CA LYS A 80 16.63 12.99 27.13
C LYS A 80 17.38 11.68 27.00
N SER A 81 18.64 11.67 27.42
CA SER A 81 19.39 10.44 27.63
C SER A 81 19.16 9.96 29.05
N GLN A 82 18.70 8.73 29.21
CA GLN A 82 18.59 8.05 30.49
C GLN A 82 19.41 6.77 30.42
N ALA A 83 20.26 6.54 31.43
CA ALA A 83 21.09 5.34 31.48
C ALA A 83 20.21 4.08 31.40
N GLY A 84 20.54 3.17 30.47
CA GLY A 84 19.78 1.93 30.24
C GLY A 84 18.48 2.09 29.46
N VAL A 85 18.22 3.27 28.87
CA VAL A 85 17.06 3.51 27.99
C VAL A 85 17.51 4.03 26.63
N TYR A 86 17.16 3.29 25.58
CA TYR A 86 17.40 3.69 24.20
C TYR A 86 16.15 4.35 23.63
N THR A 87 16.28 5.58 23.15
CA THR A 87 15.17 6.32 22.54
C THR A 87 15.33 6.33 21.03
N VAL A 88 14.33 5.80 20.32
CA VAL A 88 14.26 5.80 18.85
C VAL A 88 13.01 6.53 18.42
N GLU A 89 13.15 7.54 17.57
CA GLU A 89 12.02 8.22 16.95
C GLU A 89 11.98 7.90 15.46
N VAL A 90 10.81 7.52 14.95
CA VAL A 90 10.59 7.11 13.57
C VAL A 90 9.47 7.94 12.96
N ALA A 91 9.74 8.56 11.81
CA ALA A 91 8.77 9.37 11.06
C ALA A 91 8.63 8.86 9.63
N TYR A 92 7.52 9.20 8.98
CA TYR A 92 7.35 8.94 7.55
C TYR A 92 8.36 9.73 6.71
N ASN A 93 8.83 9.13 5.62
CA ASN A 93 9.68 9.79 4.63
C ASN A 93 8.91 10.94 3.96
N ILE A 94 9.62 12.01 3.58
CA ILE A 94 8.99 13.12 2.85
C ILE A 94 8.28 12.60 1.59
N GLY A 95 7.01 12.96 1.45
CA GLY A 95 6.19 12.61 0.29
C GLY A 95 5.40 11.31 0.45
N VAL A 96 5.63 10.55 1.53
CA VAL A 96 4.72 9.46 1.93
C VAL A 96 3.47 10.07 2.56
N MET A 97 2.30 9.58 2.14
CA MET A 97 1.03 10.00 2.70
C MET A 97 0.90 9.55 4.16
N ASP A 98 0.57 10.49 5.06
CA ASP A 98 0.16 10.21 6.44
C ASP A 98 -1.29 10.70 6.66
N PRO A 99 -2.29 9.80 6.73
CA PRO A 99 -3.69 10.15 6.95
C PRO A 99 -3.95 10.89 8.28
N VAL A 100 -3.07 10.71 9.28
CA VAL A 100 -3.21 11.36 10.59
C VAL A 100 -2.90 12.85 10.47
N GLU A 101 -1.98 13.25 9.58
CA GLU A 101 -1.67 14.67 9.36
C GLU A 101 -2.89 15.45 8.88
N GLU A 102 -3.58 14.95 7.85
CA GLU A 102 -4.77 15.61 7.30
C GLU A 102 -5.90 15.69 8.32
N SER A 103 -6.13 14.60 9.06
CA SER A 103 -7.17 14.55 10.09
C SER A 103 -6.84 15.49 11.27
N THR A 104 -5.58 15.57 11.66
CA THR A 104 -5.11 16.48 12.72
C THR A 104 -5.23 17.92 12.28
N LEU A 105 -4.80 18.26 11.05
CA LEU A 105 -4.96 19.60 10.49
C LEU A 105 -6.42 20.04 10.45
N LYS A 106 -7.33 19.14 10.04
CA LYS A 106 -8.77 19.40 10.09
C LYS A 106 -9.24 19.64 11.52
N GLY A 107 -8.88 18.78 12.46
CA GLY A 107 -9.28 18.90 13.87
C GLY A 107 -8.79 20.21 14.51
N ILE A 108 -7.57 20.64 14.21
CA ILE A 108 -7.02 21.92 14.68
C ILE A 108 -7.83 23.10 14.13
N LYS A 109 -8.25 23.06 12.86
CA LYS A 109 -9.14 24.08 12.27
C LYS A 109 -10.52 24.08 12.93
N ASP A 110 -11.06 22.91 13.23
CA ASP A 110 -12.35 22.78 13.92
C ASP A 110 -12.30 23.37 15.36
N LEU A 111 -11.11 23.45 15.98
CA LEU A 111 -10.89 24.18 17.24
C LEU A 111 -10.81 25.71 17.07
N GLY A 112 -10.93 26.22 15.84
CA GLY A 112 -10.82 27.64 15.50
C GLY A 112 -9.37 28.14 15.36
N ILE A 113 -8.41 27.25 15.10
CA ILE A 113 -7.00 27.59 14.95
C ILE A 113 -6.58 27.45 13.47
N ASP A 114 -6.70 28.54 12.70
CA ASP A 114 -6.36 28.55 11.27
C ASP A 114 -4.88 28.85 10.98
N SER A 115 -4.10 29.16 12.01
CA SER A 115 -2.70 29.56 11.88
C SER A 115 -1.71 28.38 11.77
N VAL A 116 -2.22 27.14 11.73
CA VAL A 116 -1.44 25.93 11.49
C VAL A 116 -1.41 25.61 10.01
N ASN A 117 -0.19 25.46 9.49
CA ASN A 117 0.06 25.26 8.08
C ASN A 117 0.38 23.79 7.76
N GLY A 118 0.98 23.06 8.71
CA GLY A 118 1.33 21.67 8.53
C GLY A 118 1.44 20.91 9.84
N VAL A 119 1.26 19.60 9.76
CA VAL A 119 1.51 18.64 10.85
C VAL A 119 2.34 17.50 10.28
N ARG A 120 3.37 17.04 11.01
CA ARG A 120 4.04 15.75 10.78
C ARG A 120 3.85 14.90 12.01
N THR A 121 3.63 13.60 11.81
CA THR A 121 3.60 12.66 12.91
C THR A 121 4.85 11.80 12.97
N ALA A 122 5.21 11.39 14.18
CA ALA A 122 6.26 10.42 14.42
C ALA A 122 5.88 9.51 15.59
N ARG A 123 6.58 8.37 15.66
CA ARG A 123 6.50 7.42 16.76
C ARG A 123 7.81 7.43 17.50
N LYS A 124 7.76 7.63 18.82
CA LYS A 124 8.92 7.57 19.68
C LYS A 124 8.82 6.35 20.57
N TYR A 125 9.89 5.57 20.62
CA TYR A 125 10.01 4.32 21.35
C TYR A 125 11.13 4.45 22.36
N CYS A 126 10.82 4.17 23.63
CA CYS A 126 11.79 4.10 24.71
C CYS A 126 11.97 2.64 25.10
N LEU A 127 13.10 2.04 24.70
CA LEU A 127 13.46 0.66 24.99
C LEU A 127 14.32 0.61 26.24
N SER A 128 13.90 -0.12 27.27
CA SER A 128 14.73 -0.38 28.45
C SER A 128 15.13 -1.84 28.54
N GLY A 129 16.39 -2.11 28.82
CA GLY A 129 16.95 -3.45 28.93
C GLY A 129 18.45 -3.47 28.70
N THR A 130 19.01 -4.68 28.59
CA THR A 130 20.42 -4.87 28.27
C THR A 130 20.56 -5.07 26.75
N LEU A 131 20.89 -4.00 26.04
CA LEU A 131 21.07 -3.97 24.58
C LEU A 131 22.42 -3.39 24.21
N SER A 132 23.03 -3.89 23.16
CA SER A 132 24.14 -3.23 22.45
C SER A 132 23.60 -2.26 21.40
N GLU A 133 24.47 -1.40 20.85
CA GLU A 133 24.09 -0.53 19.72
C GLU A 133 23.68 -1.35 18.48
N ASP A 134 24.37 -2.46 18.21
CA ASP A 134 24.05 -3.38 17.11
C ASP A 134 22.65 -4.00 17.29
N ASP A 135 22.28 -4.38 18.52
CA ASP A 135 20.94 -4.92 18.81
C ASP A 135 19.85 -3.88 18.49
N VAL A 136 20.09 -2.61 18.87
CA VAL A 136 19.15 -1.51 18.59
C VAL A 136 19.01 -1.31 17.09
N ASP A 137 20.09 -1.33 16.32
CA ASP A 137 20.04 -1.19 14.86
C ASP A 137 19.24 -2.30 14.18
N VAL A 138 19.39 -3.54 14.66
CA VAL A 138 18.59 -4.67 14.19
C VAL A 138 17.12 -4.48 14.57
N ILE A 139 16.81 -4.11 15.81
CA ILE A 139 15.44 -3.84 16.27
C ILE A 139 14.79 -2.72 15.46
N VAL A 140 15.51 -1.62 15.22
CA VAL A 140 15.03 -0.49 14.41
C VAL A 140 14.68 -0.96 13.01
N SER A 141 15.60 -1.65 12.35
CA SER A 141 15.42 -2.07 10.95
C SER A 141 14.40 -3.20 10.76
N LYS A 142 14.20 -4.06 11.76
CA LYS A 142 13.34 -5.26 11.67
C LYS A 142 12.00 -5.12 12.38
N VAL A 143 11.83 -4.15 13.27
CA VAL A 143 10.59 -3.97 14.05
C VAL A 143 10.08 -2.54 14.01
N LEU A 144 10.90 -1.55 14.36
CA LEU A 144 10.40 -0.19 14.66
C LEU A 144 10.16 0.67 13.43
N ALA A 145 10.93 0.46 12.35
CA ALA A 145 10.85 1.25 11.14
C ALA A 145 10.72 0.36 9.89
N ASN A 146 9.91 0.81 8.94
CA ASN A 146 9.97 0.32 7.56
C ASN A 146 10.78 1.30 6.72
N LYS A 147 12.02 0.93 6.38
CA LYS A 147 12.96 1.79 5.63
C LYS A 147 12.42 2.29 4.28
N LEU A 148 11.45 1.58 3.68
CA LEU A 148 10.82 2.00 2.42
C LEU A 148 10.01 3.29 2.59
N ILE A 149 9.37 3.47 3.75
CA ILE A 149 8.39 4.54 3.98
C ILE A 149 8.70 5.40 5.20
N GLN A 150 9.68 5.03 6.01
CA GLN A 150 10.05 5.68 7.26
C GLN A 150 11.56 5.80 7.44
N HIS A 151 11.96 6.76 8.26
CA HIS A 151 13.33 6.98 8.68
C HIS A 151 13.41 7.23 10.19
N VAL A 152 14.60 7.03 10.76
CA VAL A 152 14.90 7.41 12.14
C VAL A 152 15.16 8.93 12.17
N VAL A 153 14.43 9.64 13.03
CA VAL A 153 14.53 11.10 13.16
C VAL A 153 15.86 11.46 13.79
N GLN A 154 16.57 12.40 13.16
CA GLN A 154 17.78 13.00 13.70
C GLN A 154 17.47 14.38 14.27
N HIS A 155 17.88 14.60 15.53
CA HIS A 155 17.64 15.85 16.26
C HIS A 155 18.83 16.82 16.16
N PRO A 156 18.60 18.16 16.12
CA PRO A 156 17.29 18.80 16.00
C PRO A 156 16.65 18.45 14.66
N VAL A 157 15.31 18.39 14.61
CA VAL A 157 14.59 18.08 13.36
C VAL A 157 15.02 19.09 12.28
N LYS A 158 15.76 18.61 11.28
CA LYS A 158 16.33 19.46 10.21
C LYS A 158 15.29 19.84 9.16
N GLU A 159 14.18 19.12 9.10
CA GLU A 159 13.18 19.24 8.05
C GLU A 159 11.92 19.94 8.55
N GLN A 160 11.39 20.84 7.74
CA GLN A 160 10.10 21.45 8.04
C GLN A 160 8.97 20.45 7.80
N THR A 161 7.88 20.64 8.54
CA THR A 161 6.71 19.78 8.45
C THR A 161 5.97 20.01 7.14
N LEU A 162 5.91 21.28 6.71
CA LEU A 162 5.49 21.63 5.38
C LEU A 162 6.42 21.01 4.34
N PRO A 163 5.87 20.41 3.26
CA PRO A 163 6.70 20.09 2.11
C PRO A 163 7.40 21.38 1.68
N GLN A 164 8.73 21.38 1.66
CA GLN A 164 9.43 22.48 1.01
C GLN A 164 8.86 22.58 -0.40
N LYS A 165 8.33 23.76 -0.75
CA LYS A 165 7.84 24.01 -2.12
C LYS A 165 9.00 23.69 -3.05
N ASN A 166 8.98 22.49 -3.63
CA ASN A 166 9.84 22.19 -4.74
C ASN A 166 9.24 22.95 -5.91
N THR A 167 9.59 24.24 -6.02
CA THR A 167 9.23 25.12 -7.14
C THR A 167 10.01 24.77 -8.40
N LYS A 168 10.62 23.57 -8.48
CA LYS A 168 11.10 23.07 -9.76
C LYS A 168 9.87 22.88 -10.63
N ASP A 169 9.74 23.71 -11.66
CA ASP A 169 8.81 23.48 -12.75
C ASP A 169 8.88 22.01 -13.13
N VAL A 170 7.76 21.30 -13.01
CA VAL A 170 7.68 19.89 -13.43
C VAL A 170 7.95 19.89 -14.93
N GLN A 171 9.16 19.49 -15.32
CA GLN A 171 9.57 19.51 -16.71
C GLN A 171 9.17 18.21 -17.37
N VAL A 172 8.17 18.28 -18.23
CA VAL A 172 7.85 17.21 -19.18
C VAL A 172 8.96 17.20 -20.23
N TYR A 173 9.69 16.08 -20.33
CA TYR A 173 10.74 15.93 -21.33
C TYR A 173 10.34 14.98 -22.44
N GLN A 174 10.91 15.23 -23.63
CA GLN A 174 10.73 14.34 -24.78
C GLN A 174 11.79 13.26 -24.79
N VAL A 175 11.37 12.02 -24.99
CA VAL A 175 12.27 10.87 -25.09
C VAL A 175 12.67 10.70 -26.54
N ASP A 176 13.96 10.81 -26.86
CA ASP A 176 14.47 10.61 -28.22
C ASP A 176 14.39 9.13 -28.64
N LEU A 177 13.21 8.78 -29.15
CA LEU A 177 12.79 7.44 -29.52
C LEU A 177 12.89 7.22 -31.03
N LEU A 178 12.61 8.23 -31.86
CA LEU A 178 12.49 8.04 -33.32
C LEU A 178 13.78 7.54 -33.97
N SER A 179 14.92 8.07 -33.53
CA SER A 179 16.25 7.73 -34.06
C SER A 179 16.91 6.56 -33.33
N ALA A 180 16.30 6.06 -32.25
CA ALA A 180 16.93 5.08 -31.37
C ALA A 180 17.15 3.72 -32.05
N GLY A 181 18.40 3.26 -32.10
CA GLY A 181 18.73 1.88 -32.42
C GLY A 181 18.32 0.93 -31.29
N GLU A 182 18.40 -0.39 -31.53
CA GLU A 182 17.91 -1.40 -30.57
C GLU A 182 18.54 -1.30 -29.18
N ARG A 183 19.85 -0.99 -29.11
CA ARG A 183 20.54 -0.77 -27.83
C ARG A 183 19.96 0.42 -27.07
N LYS A 184 19.74 1.54 -27.75
CA LYS A 184 19.15 2.74 -27.14
C LYS A 184 17.71 2.49 -26.69
N LEU A 185 16.93 1.72 -27.45
CA LEU A 185 15.57 1.33 -27.04
C LEU A 185 15.56 0.50 -25.74
N LYS A 186 16.50 -0.44 -25.59
CA LYS A 186 16.63 -1.20 -24.34
C LYS A 186 17.02 -0.30 -23.18
N ASN A 187 17.99 0.60 -23.37
CA ASN A 187 18.42 1.53 -22.34
C ASN A 187 17.28 2.46 -21.90
N ILE A 188 16.50 3.01 -22.84
CA ILE A 188 15.32 3.83 -22.51
C ILE A 188 14.35 3.05 -21.59
N SER A 189 14.10 1.78 -21.90
CA SER A 189 13.22 0.94 -21.08
C SER A 189 13.78 0.65 -19.69
N GLN A 190 15.09 0.39 -19.59
CA GLN A 190 15.77 0.09 -18.32
C GLN A 190 15.89 1.33 -17.43
N GLU A 191 16.42 2.43 -17.96
CA GLU A 191 16.63 3.68 -17.22
C GLU A 191 15.29 4.31 -16.81
N GLY A 192 14.27 4.19 -17.64
CA GLY A 192 12.91 4.63 -17.33
C GLY A 192 12.09 3.66 -16.48
N GLN A 193 12.66 2.51 -16.08
CA GLN A 193 11.95 1.45 -15.33
C GLN A 193 10.58 1.07 -15.97
N LEU A 194 10.55 0.99 -17.29
CA LEU A 194 9.33 0.74 -18.08
C LEU A 194 8.97 -0.74 -18.16
N PHE A 195 9.95 -1.63 -17.94
CA PHE A 195 9.80 -3.09 -18.08
C PHE A 195 9.25 -3.54 -19.44
N LEU A 196 9.44 -2.71 -20.48
CA LEU A 196 9.05 -3.03 -21.86
C LEU A 196 10.18 -3.79 -22.55
N ASN A 197 9.83 -4.89 -23.21
CA ASN A 197 10.81 -5.65 -23.99
C ASN A 197 11.13 -4.95 -25.33
N LEU A 198 12.16 -5.42 -26.03
CA LEU A 198 12.61 -4.80 -27.29
C LEU A 198 11.51 -4.74 -28.36
N ASN A 199 10.65 -5.76 -28.46
CA ASN A 199 9.60 -5.78 -29.47
C ASN A 199 8.51 -4.75 -29.16
N GLU A 200 8.14 -4.60 -27.89
CA GLU A 200 7.21 -3.57 -27.45
C GLU A 200 7.77 -2.17 -27.72
N MET A 201 9.04 -1.93 -27.37
CA MET A 201 9.72 -0.67 -27.66
C MET A 201 9.78 -0.35 -29.17
N LYS A 202 9.98 -1.37 -30.02
CA LYS A 202 9.94 -1.22 -31.49
C LYS A 202 8.55 -0.84 -32.00
N GLU A 203 7.48 -1.44 -31.48
CA GLU A 203 6.11 -1.08 -31.87
C GLU A 203 5.75 0.34 -31.42
N ILE A 204 6.17 0.75 -30.22
CA ILE A 204 6.01 2.13 -29.75
C ILE A 204 6.79 3.10 -30.65
N GLN A 205 8.06 2.79 -30.97
CA GLN A 205 8.85 3.60 -31.88
C GLN A 205 8.17 3.74 -33.25
N LYS A 206 7.65 2.64 -33.80
CA LYS A 206 6.94 2.64 -35.09
C LYS A 206 5.71 3.53 -35.06
N TYR A 207 4.94 3.51 -33.97
CA TYR A 207 3.79 4.40 -33.77
C TYR A 207 4.21 5.88 -33.77
N TYR A 208 5.23 6.24 -32.99
CA TYR A 208 5.71 7.62 -32.93
C TYR A 208 6.40 8.09 -34.22
N LYS A 209 7.07 7.19 -34.96
CA LYS A 209 7.57 7.46 -36.31
C LYS A 209 6.45 7.84 -37.27
N LYS A 210 5.30 7.16 -37.19
CA LYS A 210 4.12 7.49 -37.99
C LYS A 210 3.52 8.86 -37.60
N LEU A 211 3.57 9.22 -36.32
CA LEU A 211 3.12 10.54 -35.84
C LEU A 211 4.09 11.68 -36.19
N GLY A 212 5.35 11.37 -36.50
CA GLY A 212 6.37 12.36 -36.82
C GLY A 212 6.88 13.16 -35.61
N ARG A 213 6.73 12.63 -34.39
CA ARG A 213 7.23 13.27 -33.15
C ARG A 213 7.71 12.24 -32.12
N ASN A 214 8.57 12.67 -31.22
CA ASN A 214 8.94 11.88 -30.05
C ASN A 214 7.79 11.85 -29.01
N PRO A 215 7.69 10.77 -28.21
CA PRO A 215 6.82 10.76 -27.03
C PRO A 215 7.38 11.68 -25.94
N THR A 216 6.47 12.18 -25.10
CA THR A 216 6.83 12.64 -23.76
C THR A 216 7.12 11.46 -22.84
N ASP A 217 7.86 11.71 -21.76
CA ASP A 217 8.03 10.77 -20.64
C ASP A 217 6.69 10.23 -20.12
N CYS A 218 5.69 11.09 -19.92
CA CYS A 218 4.37 10.73 -19.41
C CYS A 218 3.60 9.81 -20.37
N GLU A 219 3.68 10.07 -21.68
CA GLU A 219 3.05 9.21 -22.69
C GLU A 219 3.70 7.82 -22.71
N LEU A 220 5.03 7.77 -22.64
CA LEU A 220 5.77 6.51 -22.65
C LEU A 220 5.50 5.70 -21.38
N GLU A 221 5.46 6.35 -20.23
CA GLU A 221 5.08 5.75 -18.94
C GLU A 221 3.66 5.21 -18.97
N THR A 222 2.70 5.97 -19.54
CA THR A 222 1.31 5.52 -19.68
C THR A 222 1.22 4.25 -20.52
N ILE A 223 1.98 4.16 -21.62
CA ILE A 223 2.05 2.94 -22.43
C ILE A 223 2.66 1.80 -21.62
N ALA A 224 3.76 2.04 -20.91
CA ALA A 224 4.43 1.02 -20.08
C ALA A 224 3.49 0.43 -19.02
N GLN A 225 2.78 1.29 -18.26
CA GLN A 225 1.83 0.84 -17.25
C GLN A 225 0.66 0.05 -17.85
N THR A 226 0.08 0.53 -18.96
CA THR A 226 -1.07 -0.14 -19.61
C THR A 226 -0.69 -1.44 -20.32
N TRP A 227 0.54 -1.56 -20.78
CA TRP A 227 1.09 -2.75 -21.42
C TRP A 227 1.81 -3.66 -20.43
N SER A 228 1.81 -3.39 -19.13
CA SER A 228 2.38 -4.29 -18.13
C SER A 228 1.66 -5.66 -18.09
N GLU A 229 2.31 -6.69 -17.53
CA GLU A 229 1.65 -7.99 -17.35
C GLU A 229 0.45 -7.87 -16.42
N HIS A 230 0.59 -7.09 -15.35
CA HIS A 230 -0.45 -6.80 -14.38
C HIS A 230 -1.71 -6.19 -15.02
N CYS A 231 -1.56 -5.25 -15.95
CA CYS A 231 -2.70 -4.57 -16.59
C CYS A 231 -3.25 -5.35 -17.79
N TYR A 232 -2.38 -5.80 -18.70
CA TYR A 232 -2.82 -6.40 -19.96
C TYR A 232 -3.11 -7.90 -19.87
N HIS A 233 -2.57 -8.58 -18.85
CA HIS A 233 -2.68 -10.02 -18.64
C HIS A 233 -2.14 -10.82 -19.85
N LYS A 234 -0.90 -10.55 -20.28
CA LYS A 234 -0.31 -11.13 -21.50
C LYS A 234 -0.25 -12.65 -21.39
N THR A 235 0.08 -13.21 -20.22
CA THR A 235 0.12 -14.67 -20.02
C THR A 235 -1.25 -15.29 -20.22
N PHE A 236 -2.29 -14.72 -19.62
CA PHE A 236 -3.67 -15.20 -19.74
C PHE A 236 -4.22 -15.04 -21.17
N ARG A 237 -3.75 -14.05 -21.93
CA ARG A 237 -4.16 -13.84 -23.33
C ARG A 237 -3.26 -14.55 -24.34
N GLY A 238 -2.09 -15.01 -23.90
CA GLY A 238 -1.05 -15.61 -24.72
C GLY A 238 -1.43 -16.99 -25.25
N ASN A 239 -0.61 -17.45 -26.21
CA ASN A 239 -0.69 -18.80 -26.73
C ASN A 239 0.30 -19.69 -25.97
N ILE A 240 -0.18 -20.77 -25.37
CA ILE A 240 0.65 -21.71 -24.61
C ILE A 240 0.83 -22.96 -25.44
N ARG A 241 2.06 -23.19 -25.93
CA ARG A 241 2.45 -24.44 -26.59
C ARG A 241 3.11 -25.34 -25.55
N TYR A 242 2.60 -26.56 -25.38
CA TYR A 242 3.12 -27.52 -24.41
C TYR A 242 3.12 -28.93 -25.00
N GLU A 243 3.96 -29.79 -24.45
CA GLU A 243 4.07 -31.18 -24.88
C GLU A 243 3.49 -32.11 -23.81
N VAL A 244 2.71 -33.09 -24.26
CA VAL A 244 2.11 -34.10 -23.38
C VAL A 244 2.51 -35.47 -23.90
N LYS A 245 2.92 -36.37 -22.99
CA LYS A 245 3.08 -37.78 -23.31
C LYS A 245 1.73 -38.49 -23.13
N GLU A 246 1.18 -39.02 -24.22
CA GLU A 246 -0.01 -39.86 -24.21
C GLU A 246 0.31 -41.17 -24.93
N ASN A 247 0.04 -42.31 -24.30
CA ASN A 247 0.29 -43.64 -24.87
C ASN A 247 1.74 -43.81 -25.37
N GLY A 248 2.73 -43.31 -24.63
CA GLY A 248 4.15 -43.38 -24.99
C GLY A 248 4.58 -42.44 -26.12
N LYS A 249 3.67 -41.64 -26.71
CA LYS A 249 3.98 -40.67 -27.76
C LYS A 249 3.90 -39.24 -27.24
N THR A 250 4.91 -38.43 -27.55
CA THR A 250 4.89 -36.99 -27.29
C THR A 250 4.00 -36.30 -28.32
N LYS A 251 2.99 -35.58 -27.86
CA LYS A 251 2.13 -34.73 -28.69
C LYS A 251 2.27 -33.28 -28.26
N THR A 252 2.45 -32.40 -29.23
CA THR A 252 2.40 -30.96 -28.99
C THR A 252 0.95 -30.47 -29.01
N ARG A 253 0.54 -29.74 -27.98
CA ARG A 253 -0.76 -29.08 -27.87
C ARG A 253 -0.55 -27.58 -27.79
N THR A 254 -1.56 -26.83 -28.24
CA THR A 254 -1.57 -25.37 -28.17
C THR A 254 -2.88 -24.90 -27.56
N ILE A 255 -2.79 -24.13 -26.48
CA ILE A 255 -3.90 -23.38 -25.92
C ILE A 255 -3.84 -21.99 -26.53
N LYS A 256 -4.84 -21.62 -27.33
CA LYS A 256 -4.96 -20.27 -27.90
C LYS A 256 -5.75 -19.41 -26.92
N ASN A 257 -5.10 -18.40 -26.33
CA ASN A 257 -5.67 -17.52 -25.31
C ASN A 257 -6.22 -18.30 -24.11
N LEU A 258 -5.38 -18.46 -23.07
CA LEU A 258 -5.71 -19.27 -21.89
C LEU A 258 -7.04 -18.86 -21.25
N LEU A 259 -7.27 -17.56 -21.02
CA LEU A 259 -8.50 -17.06 -20.40
C LEU A 259 -9.75 -17.39 -21.21
N LYS A 260 -9.70 -17.11 -22.53
CA LYS A 260 -10.83 -17.35 -23.42
C LYS A 260 -11.16 -18.82 -23.56
N SER A 261 -10.13 -19.66 -23.69
CA SER A 261 -10.28 -21.10 -23.92
C SER A 261 -10.64 -21.90 -22.68
N THR A 262 -10.50 -21.31 -21.49
CA THR A 262 -10.83 -21.95 -20.20
C THR A 262 -12.05 -21.28 -19.56
N ILE A 263 -11.84 -20.24 -18.74
CA ILE A 263 -12.85 -19.63 -17.88
C ILE A 263 -14.00 -19.03 -18.70
N VAL A 264 -13.70 -18.27 -19.76
CA VAL A 264 -14.75 -17.64 -20.59
C VAL A 264 -15.53 -18.69 -21.36
N LYS A 265 -14.85 -19.67 -21.97
CA LYS A 265 -15.50 -20.77 -22.68
C LYS A 265 -16.45 -21.54 -21.75
N ALA A 266 -15.98 -21.96 -20.57
CA ALA A 266 -16.81 -22.66 -19.60
C ALA A 266 -18.02 -21.81 -19.17
N THR A 267 -17.82 -20.51 -18.93
CA THR A 267 -18.91 -19.60 -18.57
C THR A 267 -19.96 -19.52 -19.69
N ASN A 268 -19.52 -19.40 -20.94
CA ASN A 268 -20.41 -19.33 -22.10
C ASN A 268 -21.12 -20.67 -22.40
N GLU A 269 -20.47 -21.80 -22.15
CA GLU A 269 -21.08 -23.13 -22.33
C GLU A 269 -22.15 -23.41 -21.26
N ILE A 270 -21.88 -23.01 -20.01
CA ILE A 270 -22.84 -23.16 -18.91
C ILE A 270 -24.01 -22.17 -19.07
N ASN A 271 -23.73 -20.95 -19.54
CA ASN A 271 -24.71 -19.90 -19.87
C ASN A 271 -25.84 -19.73 -18.84
N LYS A 272 -25.49 -19.59 -17.56
CA LYS A 272 -26.51 -19.43 -16.51
C LYS A 272 -27.25 -18.10 -16.68
N SER A 273 -28.58 -18.15 -16.69
CA SER A 273 -29.46 -16.98 -16.83
C SER A 273 -29.41 -15.98 -15.67
N TRP A 274 -28.79 -16.37 -14.55
CA TRP A 274 -28.54 -15.51 -13.40
C TRP A 274 -27.21 -14.77 -13.48
N CYS A 275 -26.32 -15.09 -14.41
CA CYS A 275 -25.13 -14.28 -14.69
C CYS A 275 -25.55 -13.04 -15.51
N VAL A 276 -25.54 -11.86 -14.90
CA VAL A 276 -26.05 -10.62 -15.51
C VAL A 276 -24.95 -9.85 -16.23
N SER A 277 -23.77 -9.74 -15.61
CA SER A 277 -22.58 -9.12 -16.19
C SER A 277 -21.35 -9.92 -15.78
N VAL A 278 -20.63 -10.48 -16.75
CA VAL A 278 -19.41 -11.26 -16.52
C VAL A 278 -18.38 -10.84 -17.56
N PHE A 279 -17.14 -10.56 -17.14
CA PHE A 279 -16.03 -10.10 -18.00
C PHE A 279 -16.23 -8.74 -18.70
N HIS A 280 -17.20 -7.93 -18.26
CA HIS A 280 -17.52 -6.63 -18.87
C HIS A 280 -17.22 -5.43 -17.98
N ASP A 281 -17.07 -5.63 -16.68
CA ASP A 281 -16.90 -4.56 -15.69
C ASP A 281 -15.93 -4.99 -14.58
N ASN A 282 -15.70 -4.11 -13.60
CA ASN A 282 -14.75 -4.33 -12.50
C ASN A 282 -15.11 -5.53 -11.63
N ALA A 283 -16.40 -5.87 -11.49
CA ALA A 283 -16.89 -7.04 -10.75
C ALA A 283 -17.86 -7.89 -11.57
N GLY A 284 -18.02 -9.16 -11.18
CA GLY A 284 -19.07 -10.03 -11.70
C GLY A 284 -20.42 -9.73 -11.03
N VAL A 285 -21.50 -9.72 -11.81
CA VAL A 285 -22.86 -9.41 -11.33
C VAL A 285 -23.80 -10.58 -11.57
N ILE A 286 -24.51 -10.99 -10.52
CA ILE A 286 -25.49 -12.07 -10.56
C ILE A 286 -26.86 -11.62 -10.05
N LYS A 287 -27.92 -12.28 -10.52
CA LYS A 287 -29.28 -12.09 -9.99
C LYS A 287 -29.33 -12.59 -8.54
N PHE A 288 -29.97 -11.81 -7.67
CA PHE A 288 -30.16 -12.17 -6.27
C PHE A 288 -31.64 -12.31 -5.93
N ASP A 289 -32.38 -11.20 -5.87
CA ASP A 289 -33.80 -11.22 -5.52
C ASP A 289 -34.66 -10.47 -6.56
N ARG A 290 -35.82 -9.92 -6.15
CA ARG A 290 -36.75 -9.19 -7.02
C ARG A 290 -36.23 -7.80 -7.43
N ASP A 291 -35.48 -7.12 -6.58
CA ASP A 291 -35.19 -5.69 -6.71
C ASP A 291 -33.69 -5.44 -6.90
N ASP A 292 -32.86 -6.40 -6.49
CA ASP A 292 -31.42 -6.27 -6.45
C ASP A 292 -30.65 -7.40 -7.16
N HIS A 293 -29.40 -7.09 -7.43
CA HIS A 293 -28.33 -7.97 -7.88
C HIS A 293 -27.20 -7.96 -6.86
N VAL A 294 -26.35 -8.99 -6.94
CA VAL A 294 -25.13 -9.09 -6.15
C VAL A 294 -23.93 -8.91 -7.07
N CYS A 295 -23.03 -8.02 -6.67
CA CYS A 295 -21.71 -7.84 -7.27
C CYS A 295 -20.68 -8.58 -6.41
N PHE A 296 -19.75 -9.29 -7.04
CA PHE A 296 -18.67 -9.94 -6.33
C PHE A 296 -17.35 -9.84 -7.08
N LYS A 297 -16.29 -9.55 -6.33
CA LYS A 297 -14.94 -9.37 -6.84
C LYS A 297 -13.93 -9.86 -5.81
N VAL A 298 -12.84 -10.42 -6.29
CA VAL A 298 -11.66 -10.79 -5.51
C VAL A 298 -10.41 -10.32 -6.27
N GLU A 299 -9.45 -9.77 -5.54
CA GLU A 299 -8.14 -9.36 -6.02
C GLU A 299 -7.02 -9.91 -5.14
N THR A 300 -5.78 -9.81 -5.62
CA THR A 300 -4.59 -10.13 -4.84
C THR A 300 -3.68 -8.94 -4.69
N HIS A 301 -3.01 -8.80 -3.55
CA HIS A 301 -2.06 -7.72 -3.29
C HIS A 301 -0.73 -8.24 -2.74
N ASN A 302 -0.19 -9.28 -3.39
CA ASN A 302 0.91 -10.11 -2.91
C ASN A 302 2.23 -9.36 -2.74
N HIS A 303 2.82 -8.86 -3.83
CA HIS A 303 4.15 -8.24 -3.82
C HIS A 303 4.24 -7.04 -2.86
N PRO A 304 3.27 -6.10 -2.84
CA PRO A 304 3.35 -5.00 -1.88
C PRO A 304 3.17 -5.48 -0.44
N SER A 305 2.35 -6.51 -0.19
CA SER A 305 2.21 -7.10 1.15
C SER A 305 3.45 -7.88 1.61
N ALA A 306 4.35 -8.28 0.70
CA ALA A 306 5.64 -8.86 1.06
C ALA A 306 6.61 -7.80 1.62
N LEU A 307 6.54 -6.58 1.08
CA LEU A 307 7.46 -5.47 1.39
C LEU A 307 6.94 -4.56 2.52
N GLU A 308 5.65 -4.26 2.48
CA GLU A 308 4.94 -3.39 3.42
C GLU A 308 3.60 -4.06 3.77
N PRO A 309 3.59 -5.04 4.70
CA PRO A 309 2.45 -5.93 4.89
C PRO A 309 1.15 -5.23 5.30
N PHE A 310 1.23 -4.16 6.10
CA PHE A 310 0.05 -3.43 6.55
C PHE A 310 -0.60 -2.67 5.39
N GLY A 311 0.13 -1.75 4.78
CA GLY A 311 -0.28 -0.89 3.69
C GLY A 311 -0.61 -1.68 2.44
N GLY A 312 0.18 -2.68 2.07
CA GLY A 312 -0.11 -3.57 0.95
C GLY A 312 -1.46 -4.27 1.09
N ALA A 313 -1.78 -4.80 2.27
CA ALA A 313 -3.06 -5.45 2.51
C ALA A 313 -4.22 -4.44 2.64
N ASN A 314 -3.96 -3.30 3.29
CA ASN A 314 -4.91 -2.20 3.48
C ASN A 314 -5.36 -1.62 2.12
N THR A 315 -4.43 -1.39 1.19
CA THR A 315 -4.76 -0.96 -0.18
C THR A 315 -5.39 -2.08 -1.00
N GLY A 316 -5.04 -3.34 -0.75
CA GLY A 316 -5.68 -4.50 -1.37
C GLY A 316 -7.18 -4.58 -1.09
N ILE A 317 -7.58 -4.55 0.19
CA ILE A 317 -9.01 -4.55 0.53
C ILE A 317 -9.71 -3.26 0.07
N GLY A 318 -9.03 -2.12 0.15
CA GLY A 318 -9.57 -0.85 -0.33
C GLY A 318 -9.81 -0.83 -1.85
N GLY A 319 -8.91 -1.45 -2.62
CA GLY A 319 -9.04 -1.62 -4.08
C GLY A 319 -10.30 -2.38 -4.45
N VAL A 320 -10.50 -3.57 -3.87
CA VAL A 320 -11.67 -4.39 -4.19
C VAL A 320 -12.99 -3.77 -3.72
N ILE A 321 -12.99 -3.00 -2.63
CA ILE A 321 -14.17 -2.20 -2.23
C ILE A 321 -14.49 -1.15 -3.31
N ARG A 322 -13.47 -0.47 -3.86
CA ARG A 322 -13.65 0.50 -4.94
C ARG A 322 -14.11 -0.14 -6.24
N ASP A 323 -13.71 -1.37 -6.54
CA ASP A 323 -14.22 -2.09 -7.70
C ASP A 323 -15.73 -2.34 -7.62
N ILE A 324 -16.21 -2.70 -6.42
CA ILE A 324 -17.64 -2.85 -6.18
C ILE A 324 -18.36 -1.49 -6.32
N LEU A 325 -17.82 -0.42 -5.72
CA LEU A 325 -18.35 0.93 -5.90
C LEU A 325 -18.37 1.39 -7.36
N GLY A 326 -17.39 0.97 -8.17
CA GLY A 326 -17.26 1.33 -9.60
C GLY A 326 -18.01 0.41 -10.59
N THR A 327 -18.66 -0.64 -10.10
CA THR A 327 -19.42 -1.58 -10.93
C THR A 327 -20.76 -0.97 -11.32
N GLY A 328 -21.09 -1.01 -12.63
CA GLY A 328 -22.30 -0.39 -13.16
C GLY A 328 -22.35 1.12 -12.87
N LEU A 329 -23.48 1.60 -12.37
CA LEU A 329 -23.67 2.97 -11.89
C LEU A 329 -23.47 3.11 -10.37
N GLY A 330 -22.88 2.10 -9.73
CA GLY A 330 -22.61 2.03 -8.31
C GLY A 330 -23.32 0.86 -7.64
N ALA A 331 -22.53 0.02 -6.95
CA ALA A 331 -23.04 -0.97 -6.02
C ALA A 331 -22.63 -0.58 -4.59
N LYS A 332 -23.41 -0.99 -3.59
CA LYS A 332 -23.13 -0.76 -2.18
C LYS A 332 -22.34 -1.96 -1.62
N PRO A 333 -21.07 -1.81 -1.23
CA PRO A 333 -20.34 -2.84 -0.48
C PRO A 333 -21.10 -3.24 0.79
N VAL A 334 -21.20 -4.55 1.06
CA VAL A 334 -21.94 -5.08 2.23
C VAL A 334 -21.10 -6.01 3.10
N CYS A 335 -20.19 -6.78 2.51
CA CYS A 335 -19.28 -7.62 3.27
C CYS A 335 -18.03 -7.96 2.46
N SER A 336 -16.98 -8.36 3.16
CA SER A 336 -15.68 -8.73 2.60
C SER A 336 -15.35 -10.19 2.87
N THR A 337 -14.44 -10.73 2.08
CA THR A 337 -13.83 -12.05 2.27
C THR A 337 -12.32 -11.96 2.10
N ASP A 338 -11.57 -12.84 2.77
CA ASP A 338 -10.13 -12.89 2.60
C ASP A 338 -9.58 -14.33 2.56
N VAL A 339 -8.52 -14.53 1.78
CA VAL A 339 -7.73 -15.76 1.86
C VAL A 339 -6.27 -15.36 1.96
N PHE A 340 -5.63 -15.76 3.04
CA PHE A 340 -4.23 -15.46 3.28
C PHE A 340 -3.38 -16.72 3.27
N CYS A 341 -2.30 -16.69 2.49
CA CYS A 341 -1.33 -17.76 2.45
C CYS A 341 0.03 -17.22 2.91
N PHE A 342 0.53 -17.76 4.01
CA PHE A 342 1.79 -17.35 4.63
C PHE A 342 2.74 -18.53 4.78
N ALA A 343 4.02 -18.24 4.98
CA ALA A 343 4.92 -19.23 5.53
C ALA A 343 4.64 -19.46 7.03
N PRO A 344 5.01 -20.64 7.59
CA PRO A 344 4.85 -20.93 9.02
C PRO A 344 5.35 -19.78 9.92
N PRO A 345 4.55 -19.29 10.88
CA PRO A 345 4.88 -18.13 11.71
C PRO A 345 5.91 -18.42 12.81
N ASP A 346 6.25 -19.69 13.02
CA ASP A 346 7.22 -20.22 13.97
C ASP A 346 8.56 -20.60 13.31
N MET A 347 8.76 -20.22 12.04
CA MET A 347 10.01 -20.42 11.33
C MET A 347 11.18 -19.74 12.05
N ALA A 348 12.35 -20.37 12.06
CA ALA A 348 13.54 -19.77 12.68
C ALA A 348 14.13 -18.67 11.79
N PHE A 349 14.72 -17.63 12.40
CA PHE A 349 15.28 -16.50 11.65
C PHE A 349 16.42 -16.91 10.73
N GLU A 350 17.19 -17.91 11.12
CA GLU A 350 18.34 -18.44 10.38
C GLU A 350 17.91 -19.15 9.08
N GLU A 351 16.64 -19.56 8.98
CA GLU A 351 16.07 -20.16 7.78
C GLU A 351 15.57 -19.12 6.76
N MET A 352 15.50 -17.84 7.16
CA MET A 352 14.93 -16.78 6.33
C MET A 352 15.92 -16.31 5.26
N PRO A 353 15.52 -16.25 3.98
CA PRO A 353 16.34 -15.65 2.94
C PRO A 353 16.64 -14.18 3.24
N PRO A 354 17.86 -13.70 2.96
CA PRO A 354 18.20 -12.28 3.09
C PRO A 354 17.19 -11.38 2.36
N GLY A 355 16.88 -10.21 2.93
CA GLY A 355 15.92 -9.27 2.36
C GLY A 355 14.45 -9.57 2.63
N THR A 356 14.09 -10.76 3.13
CA THR A 356 12.69 -11.11 3.41
C THR A 356 12.23 -10.67 4.82
N LEU A 357 10.93 -10.41 4.96
CA LEU A 357 10.29 -10.21 6.26
C LEU A 357 9.92 -11.55 6.89
N HIS A 358 10.07 -11.65 8.21
CA HIS A 358 9.66 -12.83 8.95
C HIS A 358 8.16 -13.13 8.75
N PRO A 359 7.73 -14.39 8.54
CA PRO A 359 6.34 -14.71 8.19
C PRO A 359 5.33 -14.25 9.24
N LYS A 360 5.71 -14.31 10.53
CA LYS A 360 4.90 -13.77 11.64
C LYS A 360 4.66 -12.27 11.53
N ARG A 361 5.66 -11.48 11.07
CA ARG A 361 5.54 -10.04 10.84
C ARG A 361 4.60 -9.76 9.65
N VAL A 362 4.79 -10.50 8.55
CA VAL A 362 3.93 -10.40 7.36
C VAL A 362 2.48 -10.71 7.73
N MET A 363 2.22 -11.83 8.40
CA MET A 363 0.88 -12.23 8.84
C MET A 363 0.22 -11.17 9.74
N LYS A 364 0.91 -10.71 10.80
CA LYS A 364 0.38 -9.68 11.71
C LYS A 364 0.04 -8.39 10.96
N GLY A 365 0.92 -7.97 10.05
CA GLY A 365 0.74 -6.75 9.26
C GLY A 365 -0.43 -6.86 8.28
N VAL A 366 -0.50 -7.95 7.50
CA VAL A 366 -1.60 -8.18 6.54
C VAL A 366 -2.96 -8.20 7.24
N VAL A 367 -3.10 -8.99 8.31
CA VAL A 367 -4.35 -9.07 9.07
C VAL A 367 -4.73 -7.71 9.65
N SER A 368 -3.76 -6.97 10.18
CA SER A 368 -4.02 -5.62 10.72
C SER A 368 -4.41 -4.63 9.61
N GLY A 369 -3.80 -4.72 8.44
CA GLY A 369 -4.08 -3.87 7.29
C GLY A 369 -5.49 -4.04 6.75
N VAL A 370 -5.91 -5.30 6.52
CA VAL A 370 -7.28 -5.62 6.08
C VAL A 370 -8.30 -5.18 7.12
N ARG A 371 -8.05 -5.51 8.40
CA ARG A 371 -8.93 -5.14 9.51
C ARG A 371 -9.08 -3.62 9.65
N ASP A 372 -7.99 -2.86 9.54
CA ASP A 372 -8.00 -1.41 9.68
C ASP A 372 -8.92 -0.74 8.64
N TYR A 373 -8.77 -1.10 7.37
CA TYR A 373 -9.59 -0.52 6.30
C TYR A 373 -11.05 -0.95 6.42
N GLY A 374 -11.31 -2.26 6.58
CA GLY A 374 -12.67 -2.80 6.67
C GLY A 374 -13.45 -2.20 7.84
N ASN A 375 -12.82 -2.09 9.02
CA ASN A 375 -13.45 -1.50 10.21
C ASN A 375 -13.77 -0.02 10.02
N LYS A 376 -12.84 0.77 9.47
CA LYS A 376 -13.06 2.21 9.21
C LYS A 376 -14.17 2.44 8.18
N MET A 377 -14.28 1.55 7.19
CA MET A 377 -15.37 1.58 6.20
C MET A 377 -16.70 1.04 6.74
N GLY A 378 -16.70 0.38 7.90
CA GLY A 378 -17.89 -0.27 8.47
C GLY A 378 -18.35 -1.49 7.67
N ILE A 379 -17.43 -2.19 6.99
CA ILE A 379 -17.73 -3.36 6.16
C ILE A 379 -17.15 -4.62 6.84
N PRO A 380 -17.97 -5.57 7.29
CA PRO A 380 -17.48 -6.76 7.98
C PRO A 380 -16.82 -7.75 7.01
N THR A 381 -15.70 -8.34 7.43
CA THR A 381 -15.18 -9.57 6.79
C THR A 381 -15.96 -10.78 7.35
N VAL A 382 -16.71 -11.47 6.51
CA VAL A 382 -17.67 -12.50 6.94
C VAL A 382 -17.20 -13.93 6.72
N ASN A 383 -16.19 -14.15 5.89
CA ASN A 383 -15.60 -15.46 5.65
C ASN A 383 -14.15 -15.32 5.16
N GLY A 384 -13.37 -16.38 5.34
CA GLY A 384 -12.03 -16.44 4.80
C GLY A 384 -11.30 -17.73 5.08
N ALA A 385 -10.00 -17.76 4.78
CA ALA A 385 -9.11 -18.87 5.09
C ALA A 385 -7.67 -18.39 5.34
N VAL A 386 -6.95 -19.12 6.19
CA VAL A 386 -5.51 -18.92 6.40
C VAL A 386 -4.81 -20.25 6.12
N LEU A 387 -3.83 -20.23 5.22
CA LEU A 387 -3.03 -21.40 4.85
C LEU A 387 -1.55 -21.14 5.11
N PHE A 388 -0.86 -22.17 5.61
CA PHE A 388 0.57 -22.11 5.88
C PHE A 388 1.35 -23.09 5.01
N ASP A 389 2.35 -22.60 4.29
CA ASP A 389 3.28 -23.41 3.50
C ASP A 389 4.62 -22.66 3.32
N ARG A 390 5.75 -23.35 3.44
CA ARG A 390 7.09 -22.73 3.30
C ARG A 390 7.30 -22.08 1.94
N ARG A 391 6.56 -22.48 0.90
CA ARG A 391 6.63 -21.86 -0.45
C ARG A 391 6.15 -20.41 -0.50
N PHE A 392 5.49 -19.92 0.55
CA PHE A 392 5.06 -18.53 0.67
C PHE A 392 6.11 -17.63 1.37
N VAL A 393 7.32 -18.14 1.64
CA VAL A 393 8.43 -17.31 2.12
C VAL A 393 8.78 -16.27 1.05
N GLY A 394 8.92 -15.01 1.47
CA GLY A 394 9.27 -13.89 0.58
C GLY A 394 8.13 -13.39 -0.30
N ASN A 395 7.08 -14.18 -0.56
CA ASN A 395 5.91 -13.74 -1.31
C ASN A 395 4.63 -14.40 -0.77
N PRO A 396 3.90 -13.74 0.15
CA PRO A 396 2.61 -14.22 0.64
C PRO A 396 1.54 -14.11 -0.45
N LEU A 397 0.48 -14.91 -0.35
CA LEU A 397 -0.73 -14.66 -1.14
C LEU A 397 -1.75 -13.94 -0.28
N VAL A 398 -2.17 -12.76 -0.70
CA VAL A 398 -3.11 -11.91 0.03
C VAL A 398 -4.31 -11.65 -0.87
N TYR A 399 -5.31 -12.53 -0.79
CA TYR A 399 -6.56 -12.38 -1.50
C TYR A 399 -7.52 -11.54 -0.66
N CYS A 400 -8.05 -10.48 -1.26
CA CYS A 400 -9.11 -9.66 -0.68
C CYS A 400 -10.31 -9.66 -1.62
N GLY A 401 -11.50 -9.92 -1.10
CA GLY A 401 -12.74 -9.90 -1.84
C GLY A 401 -13.79 -9.01 -1.18
N ASN A 402 -14.71 -8.52 -2.00
CA ASN A 402 -15.84 -7.72 -1.53
C ASN A 402 -17.11 -8.07 -2.30
N VAL A 403 -18.21 -8.13 -1.56
CA VAL A 403 -19.57 -8.35 -2.06
C VAL A 403 -20.32 -7.04 -1.94
N GLY A 404 -21.06 -6.68 -2.98
CA GLY A 404 -21.97 -5.54 -2.96
C GLY A 404 -23.37 -5.89 -3.43
N ILE A 405 -24.34 -5.07 -3.03
CA ILE A 405 -25.73 -5.11 -3.51
C ILE A 405 -25.95 -3.95 -4.48
N MET A 406 -26.64 -4.21 -5.58
CA MET A 406 -26.89 -3.24 -6.64
C MET A 406 -28.32 -3.34 -7.17
N PRO A 407 -29.06 -2.23 -7.31
CA PRO A 407 -30.37 -2.25 -7.96
C PRO A 407 -30.26 -2.74 -9.40
N LYS A 408 -31.24 -3.54 -9.84
CA LYS A 408 -31.19 -4.22 -11.15
C LYS A 408 -31.02 -3.29 -12.35
N ASP A 409 -31.52 -2.06 -12.25
CA ASP A 409 -31.46 -1.06 -13.31
C ASP A 409 -30.10 -0.34 -13.39
N LYS A 410 -29.19 -0.55 -12.43
CA LYS A 410 -27.88 0.12 -12.35
C LYS A 410 -26.70 -0.64 -12.96
N VAL A 411 -26.93 -1.83 -13.51
CA VAL A 411 -25.85 -2.66 -14.09
C VAL A 411 -25.15 -1.98 -15.26
N ARG A 412 -25.89 -1.24 -16.10
CA ARG A 412 -25.38 -0.71 -17.37
C ARG A 412 -24.99 0.75 -17.23
N LYS A 413 -23.69 1.03 -17.43
CA LYS A 413 -23.16 2.39 -17.61
C LYS A 413 -22.98 2.75 -19.09
N LYS A 414 -23.09 4.04 -19.41
CA LYS A 414 -22.81 4.62 -20.73
C LYS A 414 -22.08 5.95 -20.54
N VAL A 415 -21.18 6.27 -21.47
CA VAL A 415 -20.49 7.56 -21.54
C VAL A 415 -20.94 8.27 -22.82
N GLY A 416 -21.28 9.56 -22.69
CA GLY A 416 -21.76 10.42 -23.76
C GLY A 416 -20.82 11.58 -24.08
N LYS A 417 -20.99 12.16 -25.27
CA LYS A 417 -20.31 13.41 -25.62
C LYS A 417 -20.86 14.53 -24.73
N GLY A 418 -19.97 15.26 -24.06
CA GLY A 418 -20.32 16.37 -23.17
C GLY A 418 -20.34 15.99 -21.68
N ASP A 419 -20.18 14.71 -21.35
CA ASP A 419 -20.02 14.28 -19.96
C ASP A 419 -18.74 14.86 -19.35
N LEU A 420 -18.81 15.20 -18.05
CA LEU A 420 -17.65 15.64 -17.28
C LEU A 420 -16.84 14.44 -16.81
N VAL A 421 -15.51 14.56 -16.84
CA VAL A 421 -14.60 13.61 -16.19
C VAL A 421 -14.26 14.14 -14.81
N VAL A 422 -14.69 13.43 -13.77
CA VAL A 422 -14.53 13.85 -12.37
C VAL A 422 -13.68 12.83 -11.62
N ALA A 423 -12.64 13.31 -10.92
CA ALA A 423 -11.90 12.52 -9.94
C ALA A 423 -12.48 12.83 -8.54
N VAL A 424 -12.88 11.78 -7.81
CA VAL A 424 -13.46 11.90 -6.47
C VAL A 424 -12.61 11.10 -5.49
N GLY A 425 -12.22 11.72 -4.38
CA GLY A 425 -11.40 11.08 -3.33
C GLY A 425 -10.32 12.01 -2.77
N GLY A 426 -9.29 11.41 -2.17
CA GLY A 426 -8.09 12.12 -1.69
C GLY A 426 -7.30 12.78 -2.82
N LYS A 427 -6.40 13.70 -2.46
CA LYS A 427 -5.50 14.34 -3.42
C LYS A 427 -4.50 13.33 -3.98
N THR A 428 -4.10 13.50 -5.22
CA THR A 428 -3.07 12.67 -5.85
C THR A 428 -1.70 12.98 -5.22
N GLY A 429 -1.12 12.00 -4.52
CA GLY A 429 0.27 12.02 -4.06
C GLY A 429 1.24 11.40 -5.07
N ARG A 430 2.48 11.17 -4.65
CA ARG A 430 3.50 10.45 -5.44
C ARG A 430 3.52 8.96 -5.08
N ASP A 431 2.36 8.41 -4.82
CA ASP A 431 2.19 7.06 -4.30
C ASP A 431 2.17 6.04 -5.43
N GLY A 432 2.98 4.98 -5.31
CA GLY A 432 2.92 3.83 -6.22
C GLY A 432 3.30 4.10 -7.68
N ILE A 433 4.09 5.14 -7.95
CA ILE A 433 4.67 5.38 -9.28
C ILE A 433 5.49 4.15 -9.67
N HIS A 434 5.29 3.65 -10.90
CA HIS A 434 5.81 2.37 -11.40
C HIS A 434 5.22 1.11 -10.76
N GLY A 435 4.11 1.20 -10.01
CA GLY A 435 3.55 0.06 -9.28
C GLY A 435 3.17 -1.15 -10.15
N ALA A 436 2.56 -0.94 -11.34
CA ALA A 436 2.14 -2.07 -12.19
C ALA A 436 3.31 -2.69 -12.95
N THR A 437 4.29 -1.88 -13.37
CA THR A 437 5.52 -2.37 -13.99
C THR A 437 6.40 -3.11 -12.97
N PHE A 438 6.55 -2.58 -11.75
CA PHE A 438 7.25 -3.26 -10.65
C PHE A 438 6.61 -4.59 -10.28
N SER A 439 5.27 -4.63 -10.15
CA SER A 439 4.53 -5.88 -9.88
C SER A 439 4.59 -6.91 -11.01
N SER A 440 5.10 -6.51 -12.19
CA SER A 440 5.32 -7.37 -13.35
C SER A 440 6.78 -7.84 -13.47
N GLY A 441 7.69 -7.35 -12.63
CA GLY A 441 9.09 -7.77 -12.56
C GLY A 441 9.33 -8.93 -11.59
N GLU A 442 10.44 -9.66 -11.76
CA GLU A 442 10.89 -10.63 -10.76
C GLU A 442 11.53 -9.92 -9.57
N LEU A 443 11.30 -10.42 -8.35
CA LEU A 443 12.04 -9.96 -7.16
C LEU A 443 13.50 -10.41 -7.29
N THR A 444 14.35 -9.53 -7.79
CA THR A 444 15.80 -9.72 -7.73
C THR A 444 16.33 -9.18 -6.41
N THR A 445 17.31 -9.86 -5.83
CA THR A 445 18.06 -9.35 -4.68
C THR A 445 18.81 -8.09 -5.07
N GLU A 446 18.28 -6.93 -4.67
CA GLU A 446 19.06 -5.72 -4.40
C GLU A 446 18.96 -5.37 -2.91
#